data_AF-A0A812K8K9-F1
#
_entry.id   AF-A0A812K8K9-F1
#
_cell.length_a   1.000
_cell.length_b   1.000
_cell.length_c   1.000
_cell.angle_alpha   90.00
_cell.angle_beta   90.00
_cell.angle_gamma   90.00
#
_symmetry.space_group_name_H-M   'P 1'
#
loop_
_entity.id
_entity.type
_entity.pdbx_description
1 polymer ?
#
loop_
_entity_poly.entity_id
_entity_poly.type
_entity_poly.pdbx_seq_one_letter_code
_entity_poly.pdbx_strand_id
1 'polypeptide(L)'
;MSATGYEAVCTLHLNYSIVSRMEAVDVRDGCMKLHAQCSELKKPMDIIRHLEDEIAKAEIKLSNFPQLKLSKADCCSILLQAVLHPARQYVALHGNANSWSELTKSLKYFEEQLRMCDVPTAANRGMDGKLCDHCGKHGHVAKDCWS
;
A
#
# COMPACT_ATOMS: atom_id res chain seq x y z
N MET A 1 -10.08 30.59 28.06
CA MET A 1 -8.64 30.85 28.29
C MET A 1 -7.95 30.68 26.95
N SER A 2 -7.43 31.77 26.39
CA SER A 2 -6.82 31.81 25.04
C SER A 2 -5.32 31.71 25.18
N ALA A 3 -4.69 30.66 24.64
CA ALA A 3 -3.24 30.61 24.55
C ALA A 3 -2.75 31.86 23.80
N THR A 4 -1.77 32.57 24.35
CA THR A 4 -1.16 33.70 23.66
C THR A 4 -0.33 33.17 22.49
N GLY A 5 -0.23 33.95 21.40
CA GLY A 5 0.42 33.49 20.17
C GLY A 5 1.86 32.97 20.36
N TYR A 6 2.57 33.44 21.40
CA TYR A 6 3.90 32.96 21.77
C TYR A 6 3.91 31.51 22.29
N GLU A 7 2.95 31.12 23.14
CA GLU A 7 2.84 29.73 23.62
C GLU A 7 2.49 28.76 22.49
N ALA A 8 1.69 29.21 21.51
CA ALA A 8 1.43 28.44 20.29
C ALA A 8 2.69 28.26 19.45
N VAL A 9 3.52 29.31 19.33
CA VAL A 9 4.81 29.28 18.61
C VAL A 9 5.80 28.34 19.29
N CYS A 10 5.92 28.38 20.61
CA CYS A 10 6.75 27.45 21.37
C CYS A 10 6.26 26.00 21.24
N THR A 11 4.96 25.77 21.27
CA THR A 11 4.35 24.43 21.10
C THR A 11 4.59 23.88 19.68
N LEU A 12 4.55 24.73 18.66
CA LEU A 12 4.88 24.35 17.28
C LEU A 12 6.36 24.04 17.12
N HIS A 13 7.25 24.81 17.76
CA HIS A 13 8.69 24.55 17.73
C HIS A 13 9.05 23.24 18.45
N LEU A 14 8.39 22.95 19.59
CA LEU A 14 8.54 21.70 20.33
C LEU A 14 8.03 20.47 19.57
N ASN A 15 6.95 20.59 18.80
CA ASN A 15 6.34 19.44 18.12
C ASN A 15 6.95 19.11 16.75
N TYR A 16 7.68 20.04 16.13
CA TYR A 16 8.10 19.91 14.72
C TYR A 16 9.52 20.37 14.40
N SER A 17 10.29 20.89 15.37
CA SER A 17 11.66 21.33 15.10
C SER A 17 12.64 20.17 15.28
N ILE A 18 13.29 19.78 14.18
CA ILE A 18 14.55 19.05 14.27
C ILE A 18 15.60 20.05 14.73
N VAL A 19 16.16 19.83 15.91
CA VAL A 19 17.08 20.73 16.59
C VAL A 19 18.51 20.54 16.08
N SER A 20 18.82 19.36 15.53
CA SER A 20 20.15 19.05 14.97
C SER A 20 20.12 18.33 13.63
N ARG A 21 21.19 18.48 12.83
CA ARG A 21 21.37 17.72 11.59
C ARG A 21 21.33 16.20 11.82
N MET A 22 21.79 15.72 12.98
CA MET A 22 21.81 14.31 13.34
C MET A 22 20.38 13.74 13.46
N GLU A 23 19.48 14.48 14.11
CA GLU A 23 18.06 14.12 14.19
C GLU A 23 17.39 14.09 12.81
N ALA A 24 17.77 14.99 11.89
CA ALA A 24 17.26 14.94 10.51
C ALA A 24 17.74 13.71 9.74
N VAL A 25 18.98 13.26 9.98
CA VAL A 25 19.47 12.02 9.40
C VAL A 25 18.69 10.83 9.94
N ASP A 26 18.43 10.79 11.24
CA ASP A 26 17.65 9.71 11.86
C ASP A 26 16.20 9.66 11.33
N VAL A 27 15.55 10.82 11.17
CA VAL A 27 14.21 10.91 10.55
C VAL A 27 14.24 10.35 9.11
N ARG A 28 15.23 10.74 8.30
CA ARG A 28 15.37 10.24 6.94
C ARG A 28 15.60 8.73 6.91
N ASP A 29 16.48 8.21 7.77
CA ASP A 29 16.79 6.79 7.84
C ASP A 29 15.58 5.97 8.32
N GLY A 30 14.77 6.52 9.22
CA GLY A 30 13.48 5.97 9.62
C GLY A 30 12.52 5.88 8.43
N CYS A 31 12.45 6.92 7.60
CA CYS A 31 11.60 6.92 6.40
C CYS A 31 11.97 5.82 5.40
N MET A 32 13.26 5.59 5.17
CA MET A 32 13.73 4.53 4.26
C MET A 32 13.31 3.12 4.72
N LYS A 33 12.98 2.96 6.01
CA LYS A 33 12.54 1.71 6.63
C LYS A 33 11.01 1.62 6.79
N LEU A 34 10.23 2.59 6.30
CA LEU A 34 8.76 2.58 6.40
C LEU A 34 8.13 1.33 5.79
N HIS A 35 8.74 0.74 4.76
CA HIS A 35 8.27 -0.50 4.16
C HIS A 35 8.10 -1.64 5.18
N ALA A 36 8.94 -1.70 6.21
CA ALA A 36 8.86 -2.72 7.26
C ALA A 36 7.66 -2.53 8.18
N GLN A 37 7.16 -1.30 8.33
CA GLN A 37 5.98 -1.00 9.14
C GLN A 37 4.68 -1.41 8.42
N CYS A 38 4.74 -1.67 7.11
CA CYS A 38 3.61 -2.10 6.30
C CYS A 38 3.43 -3.63 6.27
N SER A 39 4.17 -4.43 7.06
CA SER A 39 4.12 -5.90 7.01
C SER A 39 2.72 -6.48 7.23
N GLU A 40 1.92 -5.83 8.08
CA GLU A 40 0.56 -6.26 8.40
C GLU A 40 -0.49 -5.80 7.38
N LEU A 41 -0.14 -4.83 6.53
CA LEU A 41 -1.05 -4.25 5.54
C LEU A 41 -1.05 -5.11 4.27
N LYS A 42 -2.20 -5.70 3.95
CA LYS A 42 -2.34 -6.56 2.77
C LYS A 42 -2.82 -5.82 1.51
N LYS A 43 -3.57 -4.73 1.68
CA LYS A 43 -4.17 -3.99 0.56
C LYS A 43 -3.24 -2.88 0.09
N PRO A 44 -2.94 -2.78 -1.21
CA PRO A 44 -2.12 -1.71 -1.76
C PRO A 44 -2.59 -0.31 -1.37
N MET A 45 -3.90 -0.07 -1.33
CA MET A 45 -4.44 1.25 -0.94
C MET A 45 -4.20 1.62 0.52
N ASP A 46 -4.24 0.66 1.43
CA ASP A 46 -3.94 0.91 2.84
C ASP A 46 -2.45 1.24 3.03
N ILE A 47 -1.58 0.55 2.29
CA ILE A 47 -0.13 0.83 2.24
C ILE A 47 0.13 2.24 1.71
N ILE A 48 -0.48 2.61 0.58
CA ILE A 48 -0.31 3.94 -0.03
C ILE A 48 -0.69 5.03 0.97
N ARG A 49 -1.88 4.93 1.59
CA ARG A 49 -2.35 5.94 2.56
C ARG A 49 -1.41 6.07 3.76
N HIS A 50 -0.96 4.94 4.31
CA HIS A 50 -0.02 4.94 5.43
C HIS A 50 1.31 5.62 5.05
N LEU A 51 1.85 5.30 3.88
CA LEU A 51 3.09 5.91 3.41
C LEU A 51 2.92 7.41 3.11
N GLU A 52 1.79 7.84 2.53
CA GLU A 52 1.50 9.27 2.31
C GLU A 52 1.46 10.03 3.64
N ASP A 53 0.81 9.48 4.66
CA ASP A 53 0.72 10.08 5.99
C ASP A 53 2.12 10.21 6.65
N GLU A 54 2.93 9.15 6.62
CA GLU A 54 4.26 9.14 7.25
C GLU A 54 5.27 10.01 6.47
N ILE A 55 5.24 9.99 5.14
CA ILE A 55 6.08 10.84 4.31
C ILE A 55 5.72 12.32 4.54
N ALA A 56 4.43 12.67 4.60
CA ALA A 56 4.01 14.04 4.88
C ALA A 56 4.50 14.52 6.27
N LYS A 57 4.41 13.67 7.29
CA LYS A 57 4.96 13.98 8.63
C LYS A 57 6.47 14.20 8.59
N ALA A 58 7.19 13.37 7.83
CA ALA A 58 8.63 13.50 7.68
C ALA A 58 9.04 14.77 6.93
N GLU A 59 8.30 15.14 5.88
CA GLU A 59 8.55 16.38 5.12
C GLU A 59 8.42 17.63 6.00
N ILE A 60 7.45 17.66 6.91
CA ILE A 60 7.28 18.76 7.87
C ILE A 60 8.50 18.83 8.79
N LYS A 61 8.93 17.70 9.35
CA LYS A 61 10.10 17.62 10.25
C LYS A 61 11.40 18.02 9.53
N LEU A 62 11.57 17.60 8.27
CA LEU A 62 12.76 17.88 7.46
C LEU A 62 12.72 19.24 6.76
N SER A 63 11.75 20.11 7.07
CA SER A 63 11.59 21.43 6.45
C SER A 63 12.86 22.30 6.53
N ASN A 64 13.60 22.23 7.64
CA ASN A 64 14.84 22.97 7.87
C ASN A 64 16.09 22.33 7.22
N PHE A 65 15.98 21.11 6.68
CA PHE A 65 17.09 20.36 6.09
C PHE A 65 16.72 19.84 4.69
N PRO A 66 16.62 20.73 3.67
CA PRO A 66 16.16 20.37 2.32
C PRO A 66 17.00 19.28 1.65
N GLN A 67 18.30 19.22 1.94
CA GLN A 67 19.23 18.20 1.45
C GLN A 67 18.98 16.80 2.01
N LEU A 68 18.16 16.67 3.07
CA LEU A 68 17.79 15.41 3.68
C LEU A 68 16.35 14.99 3.34
N LYS A 69 15.62 15.78 2.55
CA LYS A 69 14.28 15.41 2.07
C LYS A 69 14.34 14.16 1.19
N LEU A 70 13.28 13.37 1.25
CA LEU A 70 13.14 12.19 0.40
C LEU A 70 13.00 12.64 -1.06
N SER A 71 13.77 12.00 -1.94
CA SER A 71 13.58 12.19 -3.37
C SER A 71 12.32 11.45 -3.83
N LYS A 72 11.79 11.84 -5.01
CA LYS A 72 10.67 11.11 -5.63
C LYS A 72 11.01 9.64 -5.87
N ALA A 73 12.27 9.35 -6.18
CA ALA A 73 12.75 7.99 -6.38
C ALA A 73 12.77 7.20 -5.07
N ASP A 74 13.18 7.83 -3.95
CA ASP A 74 13.14 7.21 -2.62
C ASP A 74 11.70 6.82 -2.26
N CYS A 75 10.74 7.74 -2.44
CA CYS A 75 9.32 7.45 -2.17
C CYS A 75 8.81 6.27 -3.00
N CYS A 76 9.09 6.26 -4.31
CA CYS A 76 8.67 5.15 -5.19
C CYS A 76 9.33 3.82 -4.78
N SER A 77 10.61 3.85 -4.39
CA SER A 77 11.32 2.67 -3.90
C SER A 77 10.70 2.13 -2.60
N ILE A 78 10.39 3.00 -1.65
CA ILE A 78 9.74 2.62 -0.38
C ILE A 78 8.37 1.96 -0.66
N LEU A 79 7.55 2.55 -1.54
CA LEU A 79 6.25 2.00 -1.90
C LEU A 79 6.37 0.62 -2.57
N LEU A 80 7.30 0.45 -3.51
CA LEU A 80 7.55 -0.84 -4.16
C LEU A 80 8.01 -1.90 -3.16
N GLN A 81 8.86 -1.54 -2.20
CA GLN A 81 9.31 -2.47 -1.15
C GLN A 81 8.17 -2.87 -0.19
N ALA A 82 7.26 -1.94 0.10
CA ALA A 82 6.14 -2.15 1.02
C ALA A 82 5.04 -3.05 0.43
N VAL A 83 4.76 -2.96 -0.88
CA VAL A 83 3.69 -3.75 -1.50
C VAL A 83 4.06 -5.23 -1.66
N LEU A 84 3.05 -6.10 -1.62
CA LEU A 84 3.22 -7.55 -1.79
C LEU A 84 3.80 -7.91 -3.16
N HIS A 85 4.45 -9.08 -3.24
CA HIS A 85 5.10 -9.57 -4.45
C HIS A 85 4.20 -9.60 -5.71
N PRO A 86 2.92 -10.04 -5.66
CA PRO A 86 2.05 -10.02 -6.84
C PRO A 86 1.78 -8.61 -7.36
N ALA A 87 1.63 -7.63 -6.46
CA ALA A 87 1.43 -6.23 -6.84
C ALA A 87 2.71 -5.65 -7.49
N ARG A 88 3.89 -6.01 -6.98
CA ARG A 88 5.17 -5.64 -7.61
C ARG A 88 5.30 -6.19 -9.02
N GLN A 89 4.99 -7.47 -9.22
CA GLN A 89 5.04 -8.11 -10.54
C GLN A 89 4.07 -7.44 -11.51
N TYR A 90 2.85 -7.14 -11.06
CA TYR A 90 1.87 -6.42 -11.87
C TYR A 90 2.41 -5.06 -12.32
N VAL A 91 2.97 -4.26 -11.41
CA VAL A 91 3.55 -2.96 -11.74
C VAL A 91 4.73 -3.10 -12.70
N ALA A 92 5.59 -4.11 -12.53
CA ALA A 92 6.73 -4.33 -13.42
C ALA A 92 6.31 -4.71 -14.85
N LEU A 93 5.18 -5.39 -15.02
CA LEU A 93 4.68 -5.86 -16.31
C LEU A 93 3.76 -4.86 -17.01
N HIS A 94 2.99 -4.08 -16.24
CA HIS A 94 1.88 -3.28 -16.76
C HIS A 94 1.87 -1.82 -16.29
N GLY A 95 2.69 -1.48 -15.30
CA GLY A 95 2.74 -0.16 -14.70
C GLY A 95 3.89 0.70 -15.23
N ASN A 96 3.83 1.99 -14.89
CA ASN A 96 4.94 2.91 -15.01
C ASN A 96 5.41 3.29 -13.60
N ALA A 97 6.68 3.05 -13.28
CA ALA A 97 7.26 3.31 -11.95
C ALA A 97 8.06 4.63 -11.89
N ASN A 98 7.92 5.48 -12.91
CA ASN A 98 8.69 6.72 -13.04
C ASN A 98 8.16 7.85 -12.14
N SER A 99 6.94 7.73 -11.61
CA SER A 99 6.36 8.71 -10.71
C SER A 99 5.43 8.08 -9.68
N TRP A 100 5.32 8.73 -8.52
CA TRP A 100 4.40 8.32 -7.45
C TRP A 100 2.95 8.23 -7.93
N SER A 101 2.51 9.19 -8.76
CA SER A 101 1.15 9.25 -9.29
C SER A 101 0.85 8.06 -10.21
N GLU A 102 1.77 7.72 -11.11
CA GLU A 102 1.59 6.56 -12.00
C GLU A 102 1.63 5.25 -11.21
N LEU A 103 2.56 5.12 -10.26
CA LEU A 103 2.71 3.93 -9.44
C LEU A 103 1.46 3.67 -8.58
N THR A 104 0.93 4.70 -7.91
CA THR A 104 -0.31 4.60 -7.13
C THR A 104 -1.52 4.30 -8.02
N LYS A 105 -1.58 4.85 -9.25
CA LYS A 105 -2.64 4.52 -10.22
C LYS A 105 -2.59 3.06 -10.65
N SER A 106 -1.40 2.51 -10.95
CA SER A 106 -1.23 1.10 -11.30
C SER A 106 -1.62 0.17 -10.14
N LEU A 107 -1.25 0.52 -8.91
CA LEU A 107 -1.61 -0.26 -7.73
C LEU A 107 -3.11 -0.20 -7.40
N LYS A 108 -3.76 0.96 -7.60
CA LYS A 108 -5.22 1.11 -7.53
C LYS A 108 -5.91 0.17 -8.49
N TYR A 109 -5.49 0.19 -9.75
CA TYR A 109 -6.05 -0.67 -10.78
C TYR A 109 -5.82 -2.15 -10.46
N PHE A 110 -4.64 -2.54 -9.98
CA PHE A 110 -4.38 -3.90 -9.52
C PHE A 110 -5.35 -4.34 -8.42
N GLU A 111 -5.59 -3.51 -7.41
CA GLU A 111 -6.55 -3.81 -6.35
C GLU A 111 -8.00 -3.90 -6.88
N GLU A 112 -8.39 -3.03 -7.83
CA GLU A 112 -9.68 -3.11 -8.51
C GLU A 112 -9.83 -4.42 -9.29
N GLN A 113 -8.79 -4.86 -10.01
CA GLN A 113 -8.80 -6.14 -10.72
C GLN A 113 -8.92 -7.31 -9.75
N LEU A 114 -8.24 -7.27 -8.60
CA LEU A 114 -8.41 -8.29 -7.56
C LEU A 114 -9.87 -8.35 -7.08
N ARG A 115 -10.55 -7.22 -6.90
CA ARG A 115 -11.97 -7.20 -6.53
C ARG A 115 -12.88 -7.77 -7.62
N MET A 116 -12.52 -7.58 -8.89
CA MET A 116 -13.24 -8.15 -10.05
C MET A 116 -12.96 -9.63 -10.23
N CYS A 117 -11.80 -10.14 -9.81
CA CYS A 117 -11.48 -11.56 -9.79
C CYS A 117 -12.05 -12.27 -8.54
N ASP A 118 -12.12 -11.56 -7.41
CA ASP A 118 -12.84 -11.94 -6.18
C ASP A 118 -14.36 -11.76 -6.35
N VAL A 119 -14.91 -11.97 -7.56
CA VAL A 119 -16.34 -12.23 -7.69
C VAL A 119 -16.64 -13.32 -6.66
N PRO A 120 -17.60 -13.11 -5.75
CA PRO A 120 -18.03 -14.18 -4.90
C PRO A 120 -18.33 -15.32 -5.83
N THR A 121 -17.65 -16.42 -5.60
CA THR A 121 -18.04 -17.74 -6.07
C THR A 121 -19.40 -18.14 -5.47
N ALA A 122 -20.33 -17.18 -5.28
CA ALA A 122 -21.76 -17.41 -5.27
C ALA A 122 -22.27 -17.86 -6.65
N ALA A 123 -21.52 -17.65 -7.74
CA ALA A 123 -21.74 -18.38 -8.99
C ALA A 123 -21.17 -19.82 -8.96
N ASN A 124 -20.23 -20.13 -8.06
CA ASN A 124 -19.77 -21.51 -7.81
C ASN A 124 -20.39 -22.16 -6.57
N ARG A 125 -21.33 -21.49 -5.88
CA ARG A 125 -22.18 -22.11 -4.83
C ARG A 125 -23.30 -23.00 -5.40
N GLY A 126 -23.11 -23.49 -6.63
CA GLY A 126 -23.91 -24.55 -7.25
C GLY A 126 -23.06 -25.63 -7.95
N MET A 127 -21.73 -25.58 -7.84
CA MET A 127 -20.84 -26.60 -8.39
C MET A 127 -19.97 -27.17 -7.27
N ASP A 128 -20.61 -27.82 -6.30
CA ASP A 128 -19.90 -28.87 -5.57
C ASP A 128 -19.40 -29.88 -6.61
N GLY A 129 -18.07 -29.92 -6.75
CA GLY A 129 -17.31 -30.64 -7.76
C GLY A 129 -17.47 -32.16 -7.69
N LYS A 130 -18.68 -32.65 -7.99
CA LYS A 130 -18.93 -34.06 -8.24
C LYS A 130 -18.91 -34.26 -9.75
N LEU A 131 -17.83 -34.90 -10.20
CA LEU A 131 -17.71 -35.44 -11.54
C LEU A 131 -18.55 -36.72 -11.59
N CYS A 132 -19.43 -36.85 -12.57
CA CYS A 132 -20.20 -38.07 -12.73
C CYS A 132 -19.31 -39.18 -13.30
N ASP A 133 -19.08 -40.26 -12.54
CA ASP A 133 -18.29 -41.42 -12.99
C ASP A 133 -18.89 -42.14 -14.20
N HIS A 134 -20.17 -41.90 -14.51
CA HIS A 134 -20.87 -42.54 -15.64
C HIS A 134 -20.76 -41.76 -16.96
N CYS A 135 -20.87 -40.42 -16.95
CA CYS A 135 -20.88 -39.60 -18.17
C CYS A 135 -19.78 -38.54 -18.24
N GLY A 136 -18.96 -38.39 -17.19
CA GLY A 136 -17.86 -37.42 -17.12
C GLY A 136 -18.30 -35.95 -17.01
N LYS A 137 -19.60 -35.66 -16.92
CA LYS A 137 -20.12 -34.29 -16.77
C LYS A 137 -20.15 -33.86 -15.30
N HIS A 138 -19.96 -32.57 -15.07
CA HIS A 138 -19.99 -31.98 -13.73
C HIS A 138 -21.44 -31.65 -13.30
N GLY A 139 -21.70 -31.63 -12.00
CA GLY A 139 -22.96 -31.13 -11.43
C GLY A 139 -24.00 -32.19 -11.05
N HIS A 140 -23.66 -33.48 -11.17
CA HIS A 140 -24.47 -34.60 -10.66
C HIS A 140 -23.58 -35.82 -10.35
N VAL A 141 -24.11 -36.78 -9.59
CA VAL A 141 -23.44 -38.06 -9.31
C VAL A 141 -24.04 -39.19 -10.16
N ALA A 142 -23.32 -40.30 -10.33
CA ALA A 142 -23.72 -41.40 -11.21
C ALA A 142 -25.15 -41.92 -10.98
N LYS A 143 -25.63 -41.93 -9.72
CA LYS A 143 -27.00 -42.34 -9.37
C LYS A 143 -28.11 -41.44 -9.95
N ASP A 144 -27.79 -40.19 -10.27
CA ASP A 144 -28.72 -39.17 -10.78
C ASP A 144 -28.51 -38.92 -12.28
N CYS A 145 -27.72 -39.77 -12.95
CA CYS A 145 -27.41 -39.66 -14.36
C CYS A 145 -28.56 -40.25 -15.19
N TRP A 146 -29.35 -39.39 -15.83
CA TRP A 146 -30.35 -39.79 -16.83
C TRP A 146 -29.63 -40.01 -18.15
N SER A 147 -29.19 -41.25 -18.39
CA SER A 147 -28.85 -41.71 -19.74
C SER A 147 -30.11 -41.93 -20.56
#